data_AF-A0A960MFL8-F1
#
_entry.id   AF-A0A960MFL8-F1
#
_cell.length_a   1.000
_cell.length_b   1.000
_cell.length_c   1.000
_cell.angle_alpha   90.00
_cell.angle_beta   90.00
_cell.angle_gamma   90.00
#
_symmetry.space_group_name_H-M   'P 1'
#
loop_
_entity.id
_entity.type
_entity.pdbx_description
1 polymer ?
#
loop_
_entity_poly.entity_id
_entity_poly.type
_entity_poly.pdbx_seq_one_letter_code
_entity_poly.pdbx_strand_id
1 'polypeptide(L)' 'MQLRHGIHLGYCTNIHRGETWEETFRGLDEYTLRVRAAVCPADVPYGIGLRLSADAAAELAADSGKV' A
#
# COMPACT_ATOMS: atom_id res chain seq x y z
N MET A 1 4.62 8.03 -8.44
CA MET A 1 5.46 9.12 -8.99
C MET A 1 5.75 8.71 -10.41
N GLN A 2 5.58 9.59 -11.40
CA GLN A 2 5.91 9.20 -12.77
C GLN A 2 7.39 9.48 -13.04
N LEU A 3 8.13 8.44 -13.37
CA LEU A 3 9.51 8.50 -13.84
C LEU A 3 9.54 8.83 -15.34
N ARG A 4 10.75 8.94 -15.90
CA ARG A 4 10.92 9.10 -17.36
C ARG A 4 10.24 7.97 -18.13
N HIS A 5 9.83 8.25 -19.35
CA HIS A 5 9.16 7.31 -20.26
C HIS A 5 7.80 6.79 -19.76
N GLY A 6 7.12 7.57 -18.91
CA GLY A 6 5.75 7.27 -18.48
C GLY A 6 5.62 6.18 -17.42
N ILE A 7 6.73 5.74 -16.83
CA ILE A 7 6.74 4.63 -15.85
C ILE A 7 6.28 5.12 -14.48
N HIS A 8 5.38 4.39 -13.82
CA HIS A 8 4.95 4.71 -12.46
C HIS A 8 5.84 4.01 -11.43
N LEU A 9 6.52 4.81 -10.60
CA LEU A 9 7.13 4.30 -9.36
C LEU A 9 6.02 4.00 -8.34
N GLY A 10 6.07 2.79 -7.80
CA GLY A 10 5.21 2.35 -6.72
C GLY A 10 5.87 1.30 -5.84
N TYR A 11 5.20 0.99 -4.73
CA TYR A 11 5.63 0.01 -3.74
C TYR A 11 4.65 -1.15 -3.71
N CYS A 12 5.16 -2.38 -3.80
CA CYS A 12 4.34 -3.57 -3.72
C CYS A 12 4.54 -4.25 -2.35
N THR A 13 3.45 -4.54 -1.65
CA THR A 13 3.52 -5.14 -0.30
C THR A 13 3.73 -6.66 -0.33
N ASN A 14 3.96 -7.27 -1.50
CA ASN A 14 4.17 -8.72 -1.65
C ASN A 14 5.26 -9.33 -0.76
N ILE A 15 6.29 -8.55 -0.40
CA ILE A 15 7.38 -9.01 0.47
C ILE A 15 6.98 -9.12 1.95
N HIS A 16 5.88 -8.47 2.33
CA HIS A 16 5.39 -8.44 3.71
C HIS A 16 4.37 -9.55 3.92
N ARG A 17 4.40 -10.13 5.11
CA ARG A 17 3.30 -10.98 5.58
C ARG A 17 2.13 -10.08 5.97
N GLY A 18 0.92 -10.55 5.69
CA GLY A 18 -0.32 -9.90 6.06
C GLY A 18 -1.41 -10.92 5.83
N GLU A 19 -1.95 -11.45 6.93
CA GLU A 19 -3.01 -12.45 6.89
C GLU A 19 -4.37 -11.81 7.17
N THR A 20 -4.41 -10.70 7.93
CA THR A 20 -5.62 -9.89 8.18
C THR A 20 -5.56 -8.52 7.50
N TRP A 21 -6.72 -7.86 7.41
CA TRP A 21 -6.79 -6.49 6.88
C TRP A 21 -6.07 -5.49 7.80
N GLU A 22 -6.23 -5.61 9.12
CA GLU A 22 -5.56 -4.73 10.08
C GLU A 22 -4.03 -4.79 9.94
N GLU A 23 -3.46 -6.00 9.83
CA GLU A 23 -2.02 -6.18 9.59
C GLU A 23 -1.57 -5.54 8.28
N THR A 24 -2.33 -5.79 7.20
CA THR A 24 -2.04 -5.20 5.88
C THR A 24 -2.06 -3.68 5.94
N PHE A 25 -3.08 -3.09 6.58
CA PHE A 25 -3.26 -1.65 6.69
C PHE A 25 -2.14 -1.01 7.53
N ARG A 26 -1.83 -1.58 8.70
CA ARG A 26 -0.71 -1.12 9.54
C ARG A 26 0.64 -1.19 8.81
N GLY A 27 0.84 -2.22 7.98
CA GLY A 27 2.05 -2.35 7.15
C GLY A 27 2.24 -1.21 6.14
N LEU A 28 1.17 -0.49 5.77
CA LEU A 28 1.29 0.70 4.92
C LEU A 28 2.06 1.81 5.63
N ASP A 29 1.71 2.10 6.88
CA ASP A 29 2.41 3.11 7.69
C ASP A 29 3.84 2.66 8.00
N GLU A 30 4.01 1.39 8.41
CA GLU A 30 5.30 0.87 8.86
C GLU A 30 6.34 0.78 7.75
N TYR A 31 5.91 0.47 6.51
CA TYR A 31 6.84 0.21 5.40
C TYR A 31 6.61 1.14 4.21
N THR A 32 5.38 1.15 3.68
CA THR A 32 5.09 1.79 2.39
C THR A 32 5.25 3.31 2.44
N LEU A 33 4.66 3.97 3.45
CA LEU A 33 4.70 5.42 3.60
C LEU A 33 6.09 5.93 3.99
N ARG A 34 6.88 5.15 4.73
CA ARG A 34 8.27 5.50 5.05
C ARG A 34 9.14 5.51 3.80
N VAL A 35 8.99 4.50 2.93
CA VAL A 35 9.70 4.48 1.65
C VAL A 35 9.23 5.62 0.76
N ARG A 36 7.91 5.86 0.66
CA ARG A 36 7.35 7.00 -0.07
C ARG A 36 7.99 8.31 0.38
N ALA A 37 8.05 8.58 1.69
CA ALA A 37 8.62 9.80 2.23
C ALA A 37 10.11 10.00 1.86
N ALA A 38 10.86 8.91 1.70
CA ALA A 38 12.27 8.96 1.32
C ALA A 38 12.49 9.19 -0.19
N VAL A 39 11.58 8.73 -1.05
CA VAL A 39 11.81 8.67 -2.51
C VAL A 39 10.84 9.49 -3.35
N CYS A 40 9.77 10.04 -2.76
CA CYS A 40 8.69 10.72 -3.45
C CYS A 40 8.33 12.04 -2.76
N PRO A 41 8.21 13.16 -3.50
CA PRO A 41 7.73 14.43 -2.94
C PRO A 41 6.30 14.31 -2.36
N ALA A 42 5.99 15.18 -1.38
CA ALA A 42 4.78 15.09 -0.56
C ALA A 42 3.46 15.21 -1.34
N ASP A 43 3.44 15.89 -2.49
CA ASP A 43 2.22 16.14 -3.28
C ASP A 43 2.20 15.36 -4.61
N VAL A 44 3.10 14.38 -4.75
CA VAL A 44 3.15 13.54 -5.95
C VAL A 44 2.44 12.21 -5.67
N PRO A 45 1.51 11.79 -6.56
CA PRO A 45 0.87 10.48 -6.44
C PRO A 45 1.93 9.38 -6.39
N TYR A 46 1.77 8.37 -5.53
CA TYR A 46 2.70 7.26 -5.37
C TYR A 46 1.92 5.95 -5.53
N GLY A 47 2.37 5.07 -6.43
CA GLY A 47 1.67 3.82 -6.69
C GLY A 47 1.80 2.87 -5.51
N ILE A 48 0.72 2.19 -5.14
CA ILE A 48 0.74 1.14 -4.12
C ILE A 48 0.08 -0.10 -4.72
N GLY A 49 0.80 -1.23 -4.66
CA GLY A 49 0.25 -2.55 -4.97
C GLY A 49 0.06 -3.32 -3.67
N LEU A 50 -1.20 -3.60 -3.32
CA LEU A 50 -1.54 -4.34 -2.11
C LEU A 50 -1.50 -5.85 -2.36
N ARG A 51 -0.75 -6.57 -1.54
CA ARG A 51 -0.93 -7.99 -1.26
C ARG A 51 -2.05 -8.12 -0.23
N LEU A 52 -3.09 -8.87 -0.57
CA LEU A 52 -4.15 -9.26 0.36
C LEU A 52 -4.22 -10.79 0.40
N SER A 53 -4.32 -11.37 1.59
CA SER A 53 -4.80 -12.74 1.74
C SER A 53 -6.29 -12.80 1.37
N ALA A 54 -6.85 -14.02 1.25
CA ALA A 54 -8.29 -14.18 1.04
C ALA A 54 -9.10 -13.59 2.20
N ASP A 55 -8.64 -13.81 3.45
CA ASP A 55 -9.31 -13.32 4.65
C ASP A 55 -9.24 -11.79 4.75
N ALA A 56 -8.06 -11.20 4.54
CA ALA A 56 -7.88 -9.76 4.52
C ALA A 56 -8.73 -9.07 3.43
N ALA A 57 -8.88 -9.71 2.26
CA ALA A 57 -9.74 -9.20 1.20
C ALA A 57 -11.22 -9.26 1.59
N ALA A 58 -11.66 -10.33 2.26
CA ALA A 58 -13.03 -10.47 2.75
C ALA A 58 -13.33 -9.46 3.87
N GLU A 59 -12.42 -9.27 4.82
CA GLU A 59 -12.51 -8.27 5.90
C GLU A 59 -12.64 -6.86 5.32
N LEU A 60 -11.77 -6.48 4.38
CA LEU A 60 -11.82 -5.18 3.71
C LEU A 60 -13.15 -4.97 2.97
N ALA A 61 -13.66 -5.99 2.29
CA ALA A 61 -14.92 -5.90 1.56
C ALA A 61 -16.15 -5.80 2.49
N ALA A 62 -16.06 -6.37 3.70
CA ALA A 62 -17.11 -6.31 4.71
C ALA A 62 -17.07 -5.01 5.54
N ASP A 63 -15.94 -4.30 5.56
CA ASP A 63 -15.82 -3.02 6.25
C ASP A 63 -16.66 -1.95 5.53
N SER A 64 -17.71 -1.48 6.22
CA SER A 64 -18.60 -0.41 5.75
C SER A 64 -17.96 0.99 5.73
N GLY A 65 -16.67 1.12 6.06
CA GLY A 65 -15.85 2.25 5.67
C GLY A 65 -16.14 3.54 6.44
N LYS A 66 -15.76 3.59 7.72
CA LYS A 66 -15.41 4.86 8.37
C LYS A 66 -13.89 4.97 8.42
N VAL A 67 -13.30 5.37 7.29
CA VAL A 67 -11.96 5.99 7.25
C VAL A 67 -12.15 7.49 7.11
#